data_AF-A0A443S6X2-F1
#
_entry.id   AF-A0A443S6X2-F1
#
_cell.length_a   1.000
_cell.length_b   1.000
_cell.length_c   1.000
_cell.angle_alpha   90.00
_cell.angle_beta   90.00
_cell.angle_gamma   90.00
#
_symmetry.space_group_name_H-M   'P 1'
#
loop_
_entity.id
_entity.type
_entity.pdbx_description
1 polymer ?
#
loop_
_entity_poly.entity_id
_entity_poly.type
_entity_poly.pdbx_seq_one_letter_code
_entity_poly.pdbx_strand_id
1 'polypeptide(L)' 'MHVQSICDALEIPHIETRLDFQLQRDDLSINLYPRPSMLARAYVDIVNAWGWKHFAIVYEENEG' A
#
# COMPACT_ATOMS: atom_id res chain seq x y z
N MET A 1 -10.90 -4.61 9.09
CA MET A 1 -10.81 -5.90 9.81
C MET A 1 -12.11 -6.70 9.81
N HIS A 2 -13.32 -6.11 9.86
CA HIS A 2 -14.55 -6.92 9.93
C HIS A 2 -15.00 -7.59 8.61
N VAL A 3 -14.73 -6.99 7.44
CA VAL A 3 -15.16 -7.57 6.15
C VAL A 3 -14.28 -8.75 5.75
N GLN A 4 -12.96 -8.62 5.89
CA GLN A 4 -11.97 -9.67 5.61
C GLN A 4 -12.28 -10.97 6.37
N SER A 5 -12.51 -10.90 7.69
CA SER A 5 -12.80 -12.09 8.50
C SER A 5 -14.10 -12.81 8.12
N ILE A 6 -15.08 -12.10 7.55
CA ILE A 6 -16.32 -12.71 7.04
C ILE A 6 -16.05 -13.39 5.69
N CYS A 7 -15.30 -12.73 4.81
CA CYS A 7 -14.89 -13.28 3.52
C CYS A 7 -14.04 -14.55 3.68
N ASP A 8 -13.08 -14.56 4.61
CA ASP A 8 -12.27 -15.73 4.92
C ASP A 8 -13.12 -16.88 5.47
N ALA A 9 -14.08 -16.59 6.35
CA ALA A 9 -15.00 -17.59 6.91
C ALA A 9 -15.98 -18.18 5.89
N LEU A 10 -16.26 -17.46 4.80
CA LEU A 10 -17.19 -17.85 3.74
C LEU A 10 -16.47 -18.29 2.46
N GLU A 11 -15.15 -18.34 2.44
CA GLU A 11 -14.31 -18.62 1.27
C GLU A 11 -14.60 -17.69 0.06
N ILE A 12 -14.95 -16.44 0.34
CA ILE A 12 -15.28 -15.42 -0.67
C ILE A 12 -14.04 -14.58 -0.95
N PRO A 13 -13.60 -14.42 -2.22
CA PRO A 13 -12.47 -13.57 -2.54
C PRO A 13 -12.80 -12.10 -2.26
N HIS A 14 -11.92 -11.43 -1.49
CA HIS A 14 -12.06 -10.02 -1.16
C HIS A 14 -11.14 -9.15 -2.03
N ILE A 15 -11.66 -8.06 -2.59
CA ILE A 15 -10.88 -7.09 -3.36
C ILE A 15 -10.76 -5.83 -2.53
N GLU A 16 -9.52 -5.44 -2.22
CA GLU A 16 -9.24 -4.23 -1.46
C GLU A 16 -8.34 -3.25 -2.24
N THR A 17 -8.42 -1.98 -1.87
CA THR A 17 -7.50 -0.93 -2.33
C THR A 17 -6.91 -0.23 -1.12
N ARG A 18 -6.17 -0.98 -0.30
CA ARG A 18 -5.62 -0.49 0.96
C ARG A 18 -4.11 -0.27 0.83
N LEU A 19 -3.62 0.85 1.36
CA LEU A 19 -2.19 1.02 1.61
C LEU A 19 -1.80 0.07 2.74
N ASP A 20 -1.18 -1.05 2.39
CA ASP A 20 -0.71 -2.05 3.35
C ASP A 20 0.81 -2.06 3.41
N PHE A 21 1.34 -1.88 4.62
CA PHE A 21 2.76 -1.95 4.93
C PHE A 21 3.16 -3.35 5.41
N GLN A 22 2.19 -4.21 5.73
CA GLN A 22 2.44 -5.59 6.11
C GLN A 22 2.59 -6.45 4.85
N LEU A 23 3.67 -7.22 4.79
CA LEU A 23 3.91 -8.19 3.71
C LEU A 23 3.08 -9.48 3.85
N GLN A 24 2.11 -9.51 4.76
CA GLN A 24 1.34 -10.72 5.02
C GLN A 24 0.41 -10.97 3.84
N ARG A 25 0.57 -12.13 3.20
CA ARG A 25 -0.34 -12.58 2.15
C ARG A 25 -1.58 -13.15 2.81
N ASP A 26 -2.74 -12.60 2.47
CA ASP A 26 -4.02 -13.24 2.70
C ASP A 26 -4.35 -14.10 1.47
N ASP A 27 -4.58 -15.40 1.68
CA ASP A 27 -4.77 -16.37 0.61
C ASP A 27 -6.08 -16.19 -0.18
N LEU A 28 -7.03 -15.40 0.33
CA LEU A 28 -8.32 -15.08 -0.29
C LEU A 28 -8.55 -13.59 -0.54
N SER A 29 -7.49 -12.77 -0.53
CA SER A 29 -7.60 -11.34 -0.78
C SER A 29 -6.67 -10.85 -1.88
N ILE A 30 -7.20 -10.00 -2.74
CA ILE A 30 -6.44 -9.32 -3.80
C ILE A 30 -6.44 -7.84 -3.49
N ASN A 31 -5.29 -7.32 -3.06
CA ASN A 31 -5.06 -5.89 -2.92
C ASN A 31 -4.61 -5.30 -4.27
N LEU A 32 -5.45 -4.45 -4.85
CA LEU A 32 -5.16 -3.76 -6.11
C LEU A 32 -4.37 -2.46 -5.91
N TYR A 33 -4.11 -2.07 -4.66
CA TYR A 33 -3.27 -0.92 -4.36
C TYR A 33 -1.81 -1.21 -4.76
N PRO A 34 -1.12 -0.28 -5.44
CA PRO A 34 0.26 -0.48 -5.84
C PRO A 34 1.16 -0.79 -4.63
N ARG A 35 2.05 -1.77 -4.77
CA ARG A 35 2.98 -2.11 -3.69
C ARG A 35 3.78 -0.89 -3.25
N PRO A 36 4.06 -0.70 -1.94
CA PRO A 36 4.80 0.47 -1.45
C PRO A 36 6.14 0.70 -2.17
N SER A 37 6.85 -0.38 -2.56
CA SER A 37 8.10 -0.29 -3.32
C SER A 37 7.92 0.31 -4.73
N MET A 38 6.80 0.03 -5.40
CA MET A 38 6.47 0.61 -6.70
C MET A 38 6.18 2.12 -6.57
N LEU A 39 5.46 2.51 -5.52
CA LEU A 39 5.19 3.92 -5.24
C LEU A 39 6.48 4.68 -4.90
N ALA A 40 7.32 4.12 -4.04
CA ALA A 40 8.62 4.69 -3.70
C ALA A 40 9.45 4.93 -4.97
N ARG A 41 9.46 3.97 -5.90
CA ARG A 41 10.16 4.13 -7.17
C ARG A 41 9.55 5.24 -8.04
N ALA A 42 8.23 5.28 -8.17
CA ALA A 42 7.54 6.32 -8.93
C ALA A 42 7.83 7.73 -8.39
N TYR A 43 7.87 7.90 -7.06
CA TYR A 43 8.24 9.19 -6.45
C TYR A 43 9.68 9.60 -6.78
N VAL A 44 10.64 8.66 -6.73
CA VAL A 44 12.02 8.93 -7.14
C VAL A 44 12.10 9.31 -8.61
N ASP A 45 11.35 8.63 -9.48
CA ASP A 45 11.34 8.93 -10.91
C ASP A 45 10.78 10.34 -11.19
N ILE A 46 9.76 10.80 -10.44
CA ILE A 46 9.22 12.17 -10.53
C ILE A 46 10.26 13.21 -10.09
N VAL A 47 10.91 13.00 -8.94
CA VAL A 47 11.95 13.89 -8.42
C VAL A 47 13.07 14.07 -9.45
N ASN A 48 13.49 12.97 -10.10
CA ASN A 48 14.50 12.99 -11.14
C ASN A 48 14.01 13.68 -12.42
N ALA A 49 12.80 13.37 -12.89
CA ALA A 49 12.23 13.95 -14.11
C ALA A 49 12.06 15.46 -14.03
N TRP A 50 11.77 16.00 -12.84
CA TRP A 50 11.64 17.43 -12.59
C TRP A 50 12.95 18.11 -12.16
N GLY A 51 14.04 17.35 -12.03
CA GLY A 51 15.35 17.89 -11.70
C GLY A 51 15.43 18.56 -10.33
N TRP A 52 14.62 18.13 -9.37
CA TRP A 52 14.59 18.71 -8.03
C TRP A 52 15.95 18.53 -7.33
N LYS A 53 16.53 19.64 -6.88
CA LYS A 53 17.82 19.66 -6.14
C LYS A 53 17.62 19.73 -4.63
N HIS A 54 16.49 20.27 -4.20
CA HIS A 54 16.14 20.45 -2.80
C HIS A 54 14.65 20.14 -2.62
N PHE A 55 14.33 19.28 -1.66
CA PHE A 55 12.96 18.95 -1.26
C PHE A 55 12.98 18.48 0.19
N ALA A 56 11.81 18.43 0.83
CA ALA A 56 11.62 17.88 2.16
C ALA A 56 10.57 16.78 2.11
N ILE A 57 10.74 15.75 2.93
CA ILE A 57 9.75 14.69 3.12
C ILE A 57 9.03 14.98 4.43
N VAL A 58 7.71 15.13 4.36
CA VAL A 58 6.85 15.24 5.54
C VAL A 58 6.14 13.90 5.69
N TYR A 59 6.29 13.29 6.86
CA TYR A 59 5.63 12.05 7.21
C TYR A 59 5.03 12.18 8.61
N GLU A 60 4.01 11.38 8.88
CA GLU A 60 3.40 11.23 10.19
C GLU A 60 3.85 9.88 10.75
N GLU A 61 4.24 9.84 12.03
CA GLU A 61 4.44 8.57 12.73
C GLU A 61 3.07 8.05 13.18
N ASN A 62 2.68 6.86 12.71
CA ASN A 62 1.53 6.16 13.27
C ASN A 62 1.89 5.65 14.67
N GLU A 63 1.79 6.51 15.68
CA GLU A 63 1.61 6.05 17.07
C GLU A 63 0.19 5.49 17.20
N GLY A 64 0.05 4.16 17.05
CA GLY A 64 -1.22 3.44 17.20
C GLY A 64 -1.10 1.95 16.93
#